data_AF-A0A6A4VAS9-F1
#
_entry.id   AF-A0A6A4VAS9-F1
#
_cell.length_a   1.000
_cell.length_b   1.000
_cell.length_c   1.000
_cell.angle_alpha   90.00
_cell.angle_beta   90.00
_cell.angle_gamma   90.00
#
_symmetry.space_group_name_H-M   'P 1'
#
loop_
_entity.id
_entity.type
_entity.pdbx_description
1 polymer ?
#
loop_
_entity_poly.entity_id
_entity_poly.type
_entity_poly.pdbx_seq_one_letter_code
_entity_poly.pdbx_strand_id
1 'polypeptide(L)'
;MWVCALLCAALAAVAGGRWSQPDPLTAMKEAHLRSARLKVELEGDLMIGGLMMVHEREDPCGPIMPQGGIQALEAMLYTLDYINNHEDDMIPGIQLGALILDDCDKDSYGLTQAVEFIKGQ
;
A
#
# COMPACT_ATOMS: atom_id res chain seq x y z
N MET A 1 -31.83 -24.89 16.50
CA MET A 1 -31.59 -23.59 15.81
C MET A 1 -31.94 -22.34 16.61
N TRP A 2 -32.57 -22.42 17.81
CA TRP A 2 -32.87 -21.22 18.63
C TRP A 2 -31.84 -20.96 19.75
N VAL A 3 -31.02 -21.95 20.09
CA VAL A 3 -30.05 -21.85 21.21
C VAL A 3 -28.84 -20.97 20.87
N CYS A 4 -28.46 -20.87 19.59
CA CYS A 4 -27.30 -20.05 19.17
C CYS A 4 -27.60 -18.54 19.16
N ALA A 5 -28.85 -18.15 18.86
CA ALA A 5 -29.26 -16.74 18.81
C ALA A 5 -29.27 -16.09 20.20
N LEU A 6 -29.61 -16.85 21.25
CA LEU A 6 -29.62 -16.37 22.63
C LEU A 6 -28.20 -16.22 23.21
N LEU A 7 -27.24 -17.05 22.76
CA LEU A 7 -25.84 -16.92 23.20
C LEU A 7 -25.13 -15.71 22.58
N CYS A 8 -25.40 -15.35 21.32
CA CYS A 8 -24.85 -14.13 20.73
C CYS A 8 -25.39 -12.85 21.39
N ALA A 9 -26.66 -12.83 21.79
CA ALA A 9 -27.25 -11.68 22.48
C ALA A 9 -26.68 -11.49 23.90
N ALA A 10 -26.37 -12.57 24.62
CA ALA A 10 -25.81 -12.51 25.96
C ALA A 10 -24.36 -11.99 25.99
N LEU A 11 -23.55 -12.29 24.97
CA LEU A 11 -22.18 -11.76 24.87
C LEU A 11 -22.13 -10.29 24.43
N ALA A 12 -23.13 -9.81 23.69
CA ALA A 12 -23.23 -8.40 23.28
C ALA A 12 -23.55 -7.44 24.44
N ALA A 13 -24.09 -7.94 25.56
CA ALA A 13 -24.51 -7.12 26.69
C ALA A 13 -23.41 -6.87 27.74
N VAL A 14 -22.29 -7.63 27.71
CA VAL A 14 -21.22 -7.52 28.74
C VAL A 14 -20.18 -6.46 28.38
N ALA A 15 -20.07 -6.06 27.10
CA ALA A 15 -19.25 -4.93 26.68
C ALA A 15 -20.17 -3.75 26.35
N GLY A 16 -20.33 -2.81 27.29
CA GLY A 16 -21.15 -1.59 27.15
C GLY A 16 -20.66 -0.58 26.11
N GLY A 17 -20.06 -1.03 25.01
CA GLY A 17 -19.70 -0.23 23.86
C GLY A 17 -20.84 -0.26 22.84
N ARG A 18 -21.41 0.91 22.55
CA ARG A 18 -22.23 1.10 21.36
C ARG A 18 -21.31 0.96 20.15
N TRP A 19 -21.26 -0.22 19.53
CA TRP A 19 -20.62 -0.40 18.23
C TRP A 19 -21.45 0.32 17.17
N SER A 20 -21.35 1.65 17.14
CA SER A 20 -21.75 2.40 15.95
C SER A 20 -20.84 1.95 14.83
N GLN A 21 -21.40 1.31 13.80
CA GLN A 21 -20.67 1.16 12.54
C GLN A 21 -20.13 2.54 12.15
N PRO A 22 -18.87 2.63 11.69
CA PRO A 22 -18.36 3.89 11.19
C PRO A 22 -19.31 4.39 10.12
N ASP A 23 -19.68 5.67 10.18
CA ASP A 23 -20.47 6.25 9.10
C ASP A 23 -19.69 6.07 7.78
N PRO A 24 -20.41 5.96 6.64
CA PRO A 24 -19.77 5.70 5.36
C PRO A 24 -18.64 6.68 5.03
N LEU A 25 -18.74 7.94 5.46
CA LEU A 25 -17.70 8.95 5.26
C LEU A 25 -16.44 8.67 6.10
N THR A 26 -16.58 8.29 7.37
CA THR A 26 -15.41 7.94 8.20
C THR A 26 -14.75 6.65 7.74
N ALA A 27 -15.53 5.64 7.32
CA ALA A 27 -14.99 4.42 6.72
C ALA A 27 -14.25 4.69 5.39
N MET A 28 -14.80 5.55 4.54
CA MET A 28 -14.14 6.00 3.30
C MET A 28 -12.88 6.81 3.60
N LYS A 29 -12.89 7.66 4.62
CA LYS A 29 -11.73 8.47 5.01
C LYS A 29 -10.61 7.62 5.60
N GLU A 30 -10.94 6.60 6.40
CA GLU A 30 -9.96 5.61 6.86
C GLU A 30 -9.42 4.75 5.71
N ALA A 31 -10.26 4.34 4.76
CA ALA A 31 -9.82 3.63 3.56
C ALA A 31 -8.95 4.50 2.64
N HIS A 32 -9.24 5.80 2.55
CA HIS A 32 -8.47 6.77 1.78
C HIS A 32 -7.14 7.14 2.46
N LEU A 33 -7.13 7.27 3.80
CA LEU A 33 -5.91 7.42 4.59
C LEU A 33 -5.03 6.16 4.57
N ARG A 34 -5.65 4.97 4.50
CA ARG A 34 -4.94 3.71 4.20
C ARG A 34 -4.43 3.69 2.76
N SER A 35 -5.15 4.28 1.81
CA SER A 35 -4.74 4.38 0.40
C SER A 35 -3.52 5.30 0.22
N ALA A 36 -3.44 6.40 0.96
CA ALA A 36 -2.26 7.28 0.94
C ALA A 36 -0.99 6.55 1.43
N ARG A 37 -1.12 5.52 2.26
CA ARG A 37 0.02 4.72 2.76
C ARG A 37 0.20 3.39 2.03
N LEU A 38 -0.30 3.28 0.79
CA LEU A 38 -0.07 2.11 -0.04
C LEU A 38 1.39 2.07 -0.44
N LYS A 39 2.00 0.92 -0.16
CA LYS A 39 3.35 0.57 -0.57
C LYS A 39 3.32 -0.80 -1.23
N VAL A 40 4.17 -0.97 -2.22
CA VAL A 40 4.49 -2.29 -2.77
C VAL A 40 5.81 -2.72 -2.18
N GLU A 41 5.84 -3.90 -1.59
CA GLU A 41 7.04 -4.47 -0.99
C GLU A 41 7.22 -5.88 -1.56
N LEU A 42 8.35 -6.09 -2.22
CA LEU A 42 8.80 -7.36 -2.77
C LEU A 42 10.10 -7.73 -2.06
N GLU A 43 10.13 -8.89 -1.42
CA GLU A 43 11.33 -9.39 -0.77
C GLU A 43 12.40 -9.75 -1.80
N GLY A 44 13.66 -9.54 -1.43
CA GLY A 44 14.81 -9.91 -2.24
C GLY A 44 16.12 -9.61 -1.51
N ASP A 45 17.23 -10.10 -2.07
CA ASP A 45 18.58 -9.90 -1.54
C ASP A 45 19.02 -8.43 -1.70
N LEU A 46 18.59 -7.79 -2.79
CA LEU A 46 18.84 -6.38 -3.06
C LEU A 46 17.51 -5.65 -3.27
N MET A 47 17.23 -4.69 -2.40
CA MET A 47 15.99 -3.90 -2.45
C MET A 47 16.16 -2.65 -3.31
N ILE A 48 15.32 -2.52 -4.35
CA ILE A 48 15.24 -1.31 -5.19
C ILE A 48 14.11 -0.39 -4.67
N GLY A 49 14.47 0.82 -4.26
CA GLY A 49 13.50 1.85 -3.89
C GLY A 49 12.88 2.54 -5.12
N GLY A 50 11.57 2.80 -5.09
CA GLY A 50 10.86 3.55 -6.14
C GLY A 50 9.87 4.54 -5.57
N LEU A 51 9.86 5.77 -6.10
CA LEU A 51 8.76 6.73 -5.91
C LEU A 51 7.97 6.81 -7.21
N MET A 52 6.66 6.58 -7.12
CA MET A 52 5.77 6.60 -8.27
C MET A 52 4.64 7.60 -8.02
N MET A 53 4.23 8.29 -9.08
CA MET A 53 3.11 9.23 -9.06
C MET A 53 1.81 8.48 -9.37
N VAL A 54 1.36 7.61 -8.47
CA VAL A 54 0.15 6.78 -8.72
C VAL A 54 -1.11 7.64 -8.68
N HIS A 55 -1.14 8.62 -7.79
CA HIS A 55 -2.26 9.56 -7.66
C HIS A 55 -1.88 10.98 -8.08
N GLU A 56 -2.87 11.74 -8.50
CA GLU A 56 -2.75 13.17 -8.76
C GLU A 56 -2.57 13.99 -7.48
N ARG A 57 -2.21 15.27 -7.67
CA ARG A 57 -1.97 16.22 -6.60
C ARG A 57 -3.27 16.74 -5.95
N GLU A 58 -3.69 16.12 -4.85
CA GLU A 58 -4.84 16.57 -4.01
C GLU A 58 -4.62 16.21 -2.53
N ASP A 59 -5.21 16.88 -1.54
CA ASP A 59 -5.04 16.54 -0.10
C ASP A 59 -6.09 15.54 0.41
N PRO A 60 -5.72 14.31 0.84
CA PRO A 60 -4.36 13.78 1.01
C PRO A 60 -3.68 13.26 -0.28
N CYS A 61 -4.42 12.62 -1.19
CA CYS A 61 -4.00 12.27 -2.56
C CYS A 61 -5.21 12.35 -3.51
N GLY A 62 -4.97 12.64 -4.79
CA GLY A 62 -6.01 12.80 -5.81
C GLY A 62 -6.46 11.49 -6.46
N PRO A 63 -7.18 11.55 -7.60
CA PRO A 63 -7.53 10.36 -8.39
C PRO A 63 -6.30 9.65 -8.96
N ILE A 64 -6.46 8.37 -9.31
CA ILE A 64 -5.39 7.53 -9.89
C ILE A 64 -5.04 7.99 -11.31
N MET A 65 -3.75 8.10 -11.59
CA MET A 65 -3.20 8.37 -12.92
C MET A 65 -2.87 7.06 -13.65
N PRO A 66 -3.67 6.64 -14.65
CA PRO A 66 -3.47 5.35 -15.29
C PRO A 66 -2.20 5.29 -16.16
N GLN A 67 -1.92 6.31 -16.99
CA GLN A 67 -0.72 6.31 -17.85
C GLN A 67 0.54 6.82 -17.14
N GLY A 68 0.43 7.82 -16.26
CA GLY A 68 1.61 8.38 -15.57
C GLY A 68 2.05 7.57 -14.36
N GLY A 69 1.09 7.03 -13.61
CA GLY A 69 1.33 6.33 -12.36
C GLY A 69 1.34 4.81 -12.51
N ILE A 70 0.18 4.24 -12.83
CA ILE A 70 0.01 2.78 -12.87
C ILE A 70 0.90 2.14 -13.94
N GLN A 71 0.99 2.72 -15.14
CA GLN A 71 1.86 2.19 -16.18
C GLN A 71 3.35 2.23 -15.78
N ALA A 72 3.79 3.28 -15.08
CA ALA A 72 5.18 3.39 -14.63
C ALA A 72 5.48 2.38 -13.50
N LEU A 73 4.55 2.22 -12.57
CA LEU A 73 4.60 1.20 -11.52
C LEU A 73 4.70 -0.20 -12.12
N GLU A 74 3.81 -0.54 -13.05
CA GLU A 74 3.78 -1.85 -13.71
C GLU A 74 5.04 -2.08 -14.56
N ALA A 75 5.55 -1.05 -15.23
CA ALA A 75 6.80 -1.16 -15.98
C ALA A 75 8.00 -1.49 -15.08
N MET A 76 8.05 -0.92 -13.86
CA MET A 76 9.07 -1.26 -12.88
C MET A 76 8.92 -2.71 -12.40
N LEU A 77 7.71 -3.13 -12.03
CA LEU A 77 7.42 -4.51 -11.58
C LEU A 77 7.75 -5.53 -12.67
N TYR A 78 7.30 -5.30 -13.90
CA TYR A 78 7.63 -6.13 -15.05
C TYR A 78 9.15 -6.23 -15.28
N THR A 79 9.88 -5.12 -15.10
CA THR A 79 11.33 -5.11 -15.26
C THR A 79 12.02 -5.96 -14.19
N LEU A 80 11.57 -5.88 -12.93
CA LEU A 80 12.09 -6.71 -11.83
C LEU A 80 11.82 -8.19 -12.10
N ASP A 81 10.60 -8.53 -12.49
CA ASP A 81 10.24 -9.90 -12.87
C ASP A 81 11.08 -10.39 -14.05
N TYR A 82 11.29 -9.56 -15.06
CA TYR A 82 12.09 -9.92 -16.22
C TYR A 82 13.54 -10.21 -15.84
N ILE A 83 14.17 -9.37 -14.99
CA ILE A 83 15.54 -9.56 -14.53
C ILE A 83 15.65 -10.82 -13.66
N ASN A 84 14.75 -10.99 -12.69
CA ASN A 84 14.76 -12.14 -11.78
C ASN A 84 14.54 -13.47 -12.54
N ASN A 85 13.79 -13.47 -13.64
CA ASN A 85 13.60 -14.65 -14.49
C ASN A 85 14.78 -14.94 -15.44
N HIS A 86 15.69 -13.97 -15.64
CA HIS A 86 16.89 -14.10 -16.47
C HIS A 86 18.17 -13.90 -15.64
N GLU A 87 18.15 -14.35 -14.39
CA GLU A 87 19.23 -14.12 -13.42
C GLU A 87 20.60 -14.60 -13.93
N ASP A 88 20.65 -15.74 -14.63
CA ASP A 88 21.88 -16.33 -15.18
C ASP A 88 22.58 -15.42 -16.21
N ASP A 89 21.80 -14.63 -16.96
CA ASP A 89 22.30 -13.74 -18.01
C ASP A 89 22.53 -12.29 -17.53
N MET A 90 21.90 -11.90 -16.41
CA MET A 90 21.89 -10.51 -15.93
C MET A 90 22.58 -10.32 -14.57
N ILE A 91 22.02 -10.92 -13.51
CA ILE A 91 22.50 -10.76 -12.14
C ILE A 91 22.51 -12.13 -11.45
N PRO A 92 23.58 -12.93 -11.63
CA PRO A 92 23.60 -14.30 -11.16
C PRO A 92 23.58 -14.38 -9.63
N GLY A 93 22.60 -15.12 -9.08
CA GLY A 93 22.53 -15.45 -7.66
C GLY A 93 22.13 -14.29 -6.74
N ILE A 94 21.42 -13.28 -7.25
CA ILE A 94 20.84 -12.18 -6.46
C ILE A 94 19.40 -11.97 -6.91
N GLN A 95 18.44 -12.13 -6.00
CA GLN A 95 17.05 -11.79 -6.26
C GLN A 95 16.79 -10.31 -5.98
N LEU A 96 16.31 -9.57 -6.98
CA LEU A 96 15.91 -8.18 -6.81
C LEU A 96 14.54 -8.11 -6.12
N GLY A 97 14.52 -7.45 -4.96
CA GLY A 97 13.32 -6.99 -4.29
C GLY A 97 13.05 -5.52 -4.60
N ALA A 98 11.94 -5.01 -4.09
CA ALA A 98 11.59 -3.60 -4.26
C ALA A 98 10.75 -3.06 -3.11
N LEU A 99 10.92 -1.77 -2.84
CA LEU A 99 10.03 -0.98 -2.00
C LEU A 99 9.56 0.22 -2.82
N ILE A 100 8.29 0.22 -3.23
CA ILE A 100 7.72 1.27 -4.07
C ILE A 100 6.67 2.02 -3.27
N LEU A 101 6.80 3.34 -3.23
CA LEU A 101 5.92 4.24 -2.48
C LEU A 101 5.28 5.25 -3.45
N ASP A 102 4.06 5.65 -3.14
CA ASP A 102 3.38 6.72 -3.85
C ASP A 102 3.75 8.09 -3.27
N ASP A 103 4.09 9.04 -4.14
CA ASP A 103 4.42 10.43 -3.78
C ASP A 103 3.28 11.42 -4.06
N CYS A 104 2.18 10.96 -4.66
CA CYS A 104 0.99 11.74 -5.00
C CYS A 104 1.28 13.05 -5.75
N ASP A 105 2.34 13.06 -6.57
CA ASP A 105 2.82 14.24 -7.32
C ASP A 105 3.04 15.47 -6.40
N LYS A 106 3.54 15.23 -5.18
CA LYS A 106 3.80 16.25 -4.16
C LYS A 106 5.18 16.10 -3.54
N ASP A 107 6.03 17.09 -3.78
CA ASP A 107 7.42 17.09 -3.26
C ASP A 107 7.51 16.90 -1.74
N SER A 108 6.66 17.58 -0.95
CA SER A 108 6.68 17.47 0.52
C SER A 108 6.23 16.09 1.01
N TYR A 109 5.27 15.48 0.31
CA TYR A 109 4.81 14.14 0.60
C TYR A 109 5.86 13.11 0.16
N GLY A 110 6.36 13.22 -1.07
CA GLY A 110 7.47 12.42 -1.59
C GLY A 110 8.71 12.47 -0.70
N LEU A 111 9.07 13.63 -0.13
CA LEU A 111 10.17 13.72 0.84
C LEU A 111 9.86 12.92 2.12
N THR A 112 8.62 12.97 2.61
CA THR A 112 8.20 12.18 3.78
C THR A 112 8.27 10.68 3.48
N GLN A 113 7.92 10.27 2.27
CA GLN A 113 8.00 8.88 1.81
C GLN A 113 9.46 8.44 1.60
N ALA A 114 10.31 9.31 1.05
CA ALA A 114 11.73 9.05 0.85
C ALA A 114 12.47 8.79 2.18
N VAL A 115 12.00 9.39 3.27
CA VAL A 115 12.53 9.11 4.62
C VAL A 115 12.29 7.65 5.03
N GLU A 116 11.25 6.98 4.51
CA GLU A 116 11.02 5.56 4.80
C GLU A 116 12.13 4.66 4.21
N PHE A 117 12.79 5.07 3.11
CA PHE A 117 13.91 4.30 2.54
C PHE A 117 15.16 4.26 3.43
N ILE A 118 15.37 5.30 4.25
CA ILE A 118 16.57 5.41 5.09
C ILE A 118 16.35 4.94 6.52
N LYS A 119 15.08 4.78 6.94
CA LYS A 119 14.76 4.45 8.34
C LYS A 119 15.32 3.10 8.76
N GLY A 120 15.65 2.21 7.81
CA GLY A 120 16.05 0.84 8.10
C GLY A 120 14.89 0.07 8.72
N GLN A 121 14.62 -1.14 8.25
CA GLN A 121 13.72 -2.02 9.01
C GLN A 121 14.47 -2.63 10.19
#